data_AF-A0A7C3C0G3-F1
#
_entry.id   AF-A0A7C3C0G3-F1
#
_cell.length_a   1.000
_cell.length_b   1.000
_cell.length_c   1.000
_cell.angle_alpha   90.00
_cell.angle_beta   90.00
_cell.angle_gamma   90.00
#
_symmetry.space_group_name_H-M   'P 1'
#
loop_
_entity.id
_entity.type
_entity.pdbx_description
1 polymer ?
#
loop_
_entity_poly.entity_id
_entity_poly.type
_entity_poly.pdbx_seq_one_letter_code
_entity_poly.pdbx_strand_id
1 'polypeptide(L)' 'MKIKELTIEQFKALIEETIEAKLEEIFGDPDEGLEVREEIIEKLKEQRNSRKKRTPMDEIIKELGIEIG' A
#
# COMPACT_ATOMS: atom_id res chain seq x y z
N MET A 1 -10.07 -10.90 30.16
CA MET A 1 -11.22 -10.01 29.99
C MET A 1 -12.47 -10.87 29.96
N LYS A 2 -13.49 -10.63 30.79
CA LYS A 2 -14.78 -11.35 30.63
C LYS A 2 -15.66 -10.52 29.70
N ILE A 3 -16.31 -11.16 28.73
CA ILE A 3 -17.17 -10.48 27.74
C ILE A 3 -18.24 -9.61 28.40
N LYS A 4 -18.79 -10.08 29.54
CA LYS A 4 -19.81 -9.37 30.32
C LYS A 4 -19.34 -8.05 30.96
N GLU A 5 -18.03 -7.77 30.96
CA GLU A 5 -17.44 -6.56 31.54
C GLU A 5 -17.16 -5.49 30.47
N LEU A 6 -17.45 -5.78 29.20
CA LEU A 6 -17.28 -4.83 28.11
C LEU A 6 -18.40 -3.79 28.09
N THR A 7 -18.02 -2.55 27.84
CA THR A 7 -18.96 -1.52 27.37
C THR A 7 -19.50 -1.89 25.98
N ILE A 8 -20.61 -1.27 25.58
CA ILE A 8 -21.21 -1.50 24.26
C ILE A 8 -20.22 -1.13 23.16
N GLU A 9 -19.48 -0.05 23.33
CA GLU A 9 -18.47 0.44 22.39
C GLU A 9 -17.34 -0.57 22.23
N GLN A 10 -16.81 -1.09 23.35
CA GLN A 10 -15.76 -2.12 23.31
C GLN A 10 -16.25 -3.42 22.68
N PHE A 11 -17.52 -3.79 22.93
CA PHE A 11 -18.09 -4.98 22.32
C PHE A 11 -18.28 -4.83 20.80
N LYS A 12 -18.72 -3.66 20.34
CA LYS A 12 -18.81 -3.36 18.90
C LYS A 12 -17.44 -3.38 18.23
N ALA A 13 -16.43 -2.75 18.85
CA ALA A 13 -15.06 -2.76 18.34
C ALA A 13 -14.49 -4.18 18.23
N LEU A 14 -14.76 -5.04 19.22
CA LEU A 14 -14.35 -6.45 19.17
C LEU A 14 -14.99 -7.20 18.00
N ILE A 15 -16.28 -6.95 17.74
CA ILE A 15 -16.99 -7.56 16.60
C ILE A 15 -16.41 -7.06 15.28
N GLU A 16 -16.17 -5.75 15.16
CA GLU A 16 -15.60 -5.12 13.97
C GLU A 16 -14.23 -5.69 13.64
N GLU A 17 -13.32 -5.73 14.62
CA GLU A 17 -11.99 -6.34 14.49
C GLU A 17 -12.08 -7.82 14.07
N THR A 18 -13.00 -8.58 14.66
CA THR A 18 -13.19 -9.99 14.32
C THR A 18 -13.69 -10.17 12.88
N ILE A 19 -14.58 -9.30 12.43
CA ILE A 19 -15.09 -9.32 11.05
C ILE A 19 -13.98 -8.92 10.07
N GLU A 20 -13.23 -7.86 10.35
CA GLU A 20 -12.10 -7.45 9.52
C GLU A 20 -11.06 -8.57 9.39
N ALA A 21 -10.67 -9.19 10.50
CA ALA A 21 -9.76 -10.34 10.48
C ALA A 21 -10.30 -11.48 9.62
N LYS A 22 -11.60 -11.78 9.72
CA LYS A 22 -12.21 -12.85 8.93
C LYS A 22 -12.33 -12.51 7.45
N LEU A 23 -12.58 -11.25 7.13
CA LEU A 23 -12.60 -10.77 5.75
C LEU A 23 -11.20 -10.83 5.14
N GLU A 24 -10.16 -10.45 5.87
CA GLU A 24 -8.77 -10.57 5.44
C GLU A 24 -8.39 -12.05 5.20
N GLU A 25 -8.84 -12.98 6.04
CA GLU A 25 -8.62 -14.41 5.80
C GLU A 25 -9.30 -14.94 4.52
N ILE A 26 -10.45 -14.38 4.14
CA ILE A 26 -11.25 -14.85 2.99
C ILE A 26 -10.85 -14.12 1.70
N PHE A 27 -10.54 -12.84 1.80
CA PHE A 27 -10.34 -11.89 0.71
C PHE A 27 -8.98 -11.19 0.77
N GLY A 28 -8.01 -11.76 1.50
CA GLY A 28 -6.64 -11.28 1.58
C GLY A 28 -5.97 -11.22 0.22
N ASP A 29 -4.67 -10.93 0.19
CA ASP A 29 -3.96 -10.67 -1.06
C ASP A 29 -4.17 -11.82 -2.08
N PRO A 30 -4.89 -11.56 -3.20
CA PRO A 30 -5.16 -12.59 -4.18
C PRO A 30 -3.90 -13.08 -4.89
N ASP A 31 -2.80 -12.32 -4.80
CA ASP A 31 -1.50 -12.66 -5.35
C ASP A 31 -0.59 -13.37 -4.32
N GLU A 32 -1.05 -13.62 -3.08
CA GLU A 32 -0.27 -14.29 -2.05
C GLU A 32 0.18 -15.68 -2.49
N GLY A 33 1.49 -15.94 -2.40
CA GLY A 33 2.10 -17.20 -2.81
C GLY A 33 2.27 -17.37 -4.33
N LEU A 34 1.86 -16.40 -5.15
CA LEU A 34 2.14 -16.42 -6.58
C LEU A 34 3.57 -15.97 -6.87
N GLU A 35 4.20 -16.62 -7.85
CA GLU A 35 5.48 -16.16 -8.39
C GLU A 35 5.27 -15.04 -9.41
N VAL A 36 6.13 -14.03 -9.36
CA VAL A 36 6.13 -12.95 -10.35
C VAL A 36 6.62 -13.51 -11.69
N ARG A 37 5.83 -13.31 -12.75
CA ARG A 37 6.19 -13.73 -14.12
C ARG A 37 7.52 -13.10 -14.57
N GLU A 38 8.36 -13.88 -15.24
CA GLU A 38 9.69 -13.45 -15.70
C GLU A 38 9.63 -12.17 -16.56
N GLU A 39 8.62 -12.05 -17.44
CA GLU A 39 8.38 -10.88 -18.28
C GLU A 39 8.21 -9.57 -17.47
N ILE A 40 7.57 -9.65 -16.30
CA ILE A 40 7.38 -8.51 -15.41
C ILE A 40 8.71 -8.15 -14.75
N ILE A 41 9.48 -9.15 -14.31
CA ILE A 41 10.80 -8.97 -13.72
C ILE A 41 11.75 -8.30 -14.71
N GLU A 42 11.80 -8.77 -15.96
CA GLU A 42 12.65 -8.22 -17.02
C GLU A 42 12.27 -6.78 -17.33
N LYS A 43 10.97 -6.49 -17.50
CA LYS A 43 10.47 -5.12 -17.72
C LYS A 43 10.86 -4.18 -16.58
N LEU A 44 10.77 -4.63 -15.32
CA LEU A 44 11.18 -3.83 -14.16
C LEU A 44 12.69 -3.58 -14.13
N LYS A 45 13.50 -4.57 -14.52
CA LYS A 45 14.96 -4.40 -14.66
C LYS A 45 15.30 -3.39 -15.76
N GLU A 46 14.65 -3.47 -16.90
CA GLU A 46 14.80 -2.51 -17.99
C GLU A 46 14.44 -1.09 -17.56
N GLN A 47 13.30 -0.91 -16.89
CA GLN A 47 12.89 0.39 -16.33
C GLN A 47 13.90 0.93 -15.33
N ARG A 48 14.44 0.08 -14.46
CA ARG A 48 15.46 0.47 -13.48
C ARG A 48 16.74 0.92 -14.17
N ASN A 49 17.19 0.19 -15.19
CA ASN A 49 18.42 0.49 -15.92
C ASN A 49 18.27 1.69 -16.86
N SER A 50 17.06 1.93 -17.37
CA SER A 50 16.71 3.09 -18.20
C SER A 50 16.28 4.32 -17.39
N ARG A 51 16.40 4.28 -16.04
CA ARG A 51 16.15 5.45 -15.20
C ARG A 51 17.03 6.61 -15.67
N LYS A 52 16.40 7.60 -16.29
CA LYS A 52 17.03 8.90 -16.54
C LYS A 52 17.45 9.51 -15.20
N LYS A 53 18.51 10.33 -15.23
CA LYS A 53 18.87 11.16 -14.07
C LYS A 53 17.62 11.86 -13.57
N ARG A 54 17.31 11.67 -12.28
CA ARG A 54 16.25 12.44 -11.64
C ARG A 54 16.73 13.88 -11.56
N THR A 55 15.91 14.80 -12.04
CA THR A 55 16.13 16.23 -11.86
C THR A 55 15.54 16.61 -10.50
N PRO A 56 16.29 17.29 -9.61
CA PRO A 56 15.73 17.86 -8.39
C PRO A 56 14.50 18.72 -8.68
N MET A 57 13.50 18.67 -7.79
CA MET A 57 12.26 19.41 -7.99
C MET A 57 12.52 20.92 -8.15
N ASP A 58 13.45 21.48 -7.36
CA ASP A 58 13.82 22.90 -7.43
C ASP A 58 14.35 23.33 -8.79
N GLU A 59 15.10 22.44 -9.47
CA GLU A 59 15.60 22.70 -10.83
C GLU A 59 14.45 22.72 -11.85
N ILE A 60 13.47 21.81 -11.71
CA ILE A 60 12.27 21.76 -12.56
C ILE A 60 11.40 23.00 -12.35
N ILE A 61 11.18 23.40 -11.10
CA ILE A 61 10.39 24.59 -10.74
C ILE A 61 10.98 25.84 -11.39
N LYS A 62 12.32 25.98 -11.31
CA LYS A 62 13.05 27.09 -11.92
C LYS A 62 12.99 27.08 -13.44
N GLU A 63 13.11 25.91 -14.08
CA GLU A 63 13.04 25.76 -15.54
C GLU A 63 11.64 26.04 -16.09
N LEU A 64 10.60 25.63 -15.36
CA LEU A 64 9.20 25.77 -15.78
C LEU A 64 8.55 27.10 -15.34
N GLY A 65 9.24 27.91 -14.53
CA GLY A 65 8.73 29.20 -14.05
C GLY A 65 7.49 29.06 -13.15
N ILE A 66 7.40 27.96 -12.40
CA ILE A 66 6.27 27.71 -11.49
C ILE A 66 6.57 28.41 -10.16
N GLU A 67 5.65 29.25 -9.68
CA GLU A 67 5.71 29.76 -8.31
C GLU A 67 4.95 28.81 -7.40
N ILE A 68 5.65 28.20 -6.44
CA ILE A 68 5.02 27.43 -5.36
C ILE A 68 4.80 28.41 -4.21
N GLY A 69 3.53 28.73 -3.96
CA GLY A 69 3.09 29.58 -2.84
C GLY A 69 3.09 28.87 -1.49
#